data_AF-A0A2R4M9K1-F1
#
_entry.id   AF-A0A2R4M9K1-F1
#
_cell.length_a   1.000
_cell.length_b   1.000
_cell.length_c   1.000
_cell.angle_alpha   90.00
_cell.angle_beta   90.00
_cell.angle_gamma   90.00
#
_symmetry.space_group_name_H-M   'P 1'
#
loop_
_entity.id
_entity.type
_entity.pdbx_description
1 polymer ?
#
loop_
_entity_poly.entity_id
_entity_poly.type
_entity_poly.pdbx_seq_one_letter_code
_entity_poly.pdbx_strand_id
1 'polypeptide(L)'
;MELYGSKSKSIPQKITITLIELALIGLSSWIMFGNGGQTFASLFGWTLPAQTPTRYGVILAFNIVILLRMGFMMFYLMKRTLPWSEAFTVPSAFAIYYVGFAILVLPNGAPLGPVDFFAIGLFALGCILNTMSELQRHIFKKDPANKGKLYTGGLFAYSMHINFFGDIVWVAAYALVAGHWLGAAIPVMLFCLFAFYNVPMLDDYLRDRYGDAFKDYEARTKKLIPFIY
;
A
#
# COMPACT_ATOMS: atom_id res chain seq x y z
N MET A 1 -12.08 20.29 -0.91
CA MET A 1 -11.05 19.78 -1.84
C MET A 1 -11.79 18.98 -2.91
N GLU A 2 -11.84 19.46 -4.17
CA GLU A 2 -12.51 18.72 -5.25
C GLU A 2 -11.75 17.42 -5.55
N LEU A 3 -12.11 16.33 -4.87
CA LEU A 3 -11.50 14.99 -5.04
C LEU A 3 -11.71 14.41 -6.45
N TYR A 4 -12.62 15.00 -7.23
CA TYR A 4 -12.99 14.58 -8.58
C TYR A 4 -13.06 15.77 -9.53
N GLY A 5 -11.93 16.48 -9.69
CA GLY A 5 -11.74 17.45 -10.77
C GLY A 5 -11.82 16.79 -12.16
N SER A 6 -11.69 17.63 -13.21
CA SER A 6 -11.78 17.26 -14.62
C SER A 6 -11.00 15.97 -14.98
N LYS A 7 -11.45 15.21 -15.98
CA LYS A 7 -10.70 14.01 -16.42
C LYS A 7 -9.43 14.43 -17.16
N SER A 8 -8.27 14.28 -16.54
CA SER A 8 -6.95 14.41 -17.19
C SER A 8 -6.16 13.13 -17.03
N LYS A 9 -5.29 12.84 -18.00
CA LYS A 9 -4.38 11.70 -17.92
C LYS A 9 -3.27 11.91 -16.88
N SER A 10 -2.98 13.17 -16.50
CA SER A 10 -1.93 13.56 -15.53
C SER A 10 -0.60 12.83 -15.73
N ILE A 11 -0.18 12.68 -17.00
CA ILE A 11 1.01 11.89 -17.36
C ILE A 11 2.28 12.43 -16.69
N PRO A 12 2.57 13.75 -16.68
CA PRO A 12 3.76 14.27 -16.01
C PRO A 12 3.81 13.92 -14.52
N GLN A 13 2.70 14.08 -13.79
CA GLN A 13 2.62 13.76 -12.37
C GLN A 13 2.86 12.26 -12.11
N LYS A 14 2.27 11.39 -12.93
CA LYS A 14 2.45 9.93 -12.80
C LYS A 14 3.89 9.51 -13.07
N ILE A 15 4.55 10.14 -14.05
CA ILE A 15 5.97 9.93 -14.33
C ILE A 15 6.81 10.40 -13.14
N THR A 16 6.54 11.60 -12.59
CA THR A 16 7.24 12.12 -11.40
C THR A 16 7.14 11.16 -10.22
N ILE A 17 5.93 10.67 -9.89
CA ILE A 17 5.72 9.68 -8.82
C ILE A 17 6.59 8.43 -9.08
N THR A 18 6.54 7.89 -10.29
CA THR A 18 7.27 6.68 -10.67
C THR A 18 8.78 6.88 -10.54
N LEU A 19 9.31 8.04 -10.94
CA LEU A 19 10.73 8.37 -10.83
C LEU A 19 11.17 8.51 -9.37
N ILE A 20 10.35 9.12 -8.52
CA ILE A 20 10.65 9.23 -7.09
C ILE A 20 10.63 7.84 -6.44
N GLU A 21 9.64 7.00 -6.76
CA GLU A 21 9.60 5.62 -6.25
C GLU A 21 10.80 4.78 -6.72
N LEU A 22 11.21 4.90 -7.98
CA LEU A 22 12.43 4.26 -8.47
C LEU A 22 13.68 4.73 -7.71
N ALA A 23 13.79 6.03 -7.43
CA ALA A 23 14.89 6.57 -6.63
C ALA A 23 14.87 6.04 -5.19
N LEU A 24 13.68 5.91 -4.57
CA LEU A 24 13.52 5.33 -3.24
C LEU A 24 13.88 3.83 -3.21
N ILE A 25 13.56 3.08 -4.27
CA ILE A 25 13.97 1.66 -4.39
C ILE A 25 15.49 1.56 -4.64
N GLY A 26 16.07 2.49 -5.40
CA GLY A 26 17.51 2.60 -5.56
C GLY A 26 18.21 2.86 -4.21
N LEU A 27 17.69 3.79 -3.42
CA LEU A 27 18.17 4.07 -2.06
C LEU A 27 18.01 2.84 -1.15
N SER A 28 16.85 2.19 -1.18
CA SER A 28 16.57 0.94 -0.46
C SER A 28 17.59 -0.16 -0.80
N SER A 29 17.90 -0.31 -2.08
CA SER A 29 18.89 -1.27 -2.58
C SER A 29 20.31 -0.92 -2.12
N TRP A 30 20.69 0.35 -2.17
CA TRP A 30 21.98 0.82 -1.67
C TRP A 30 22.14 0.62 -0.16
N ILE A 31 21.07 0.76 0.62
CA ILE A 31 21.06 0.49 2.06
C ILE A 31 21.30 -0.99 2.34
N MET A 32 20.57 -1.89 1.66
CA MET A 32 20.64 -3.33 1.95
C MET A 32 21.86 -4.02 1.33
N PHE A 33 22.24 -3.67 0.11
CA PHE A 33 23.26 -4.40 -0.67
C PHE A 33 24.57 -3.61 -0.88
N GLY A 34 24.54 -2.30 -0.66
CA GLY A 34 25.71 -1.43 -0.78
C GLY A 34 26.31 -1.10 0.58
N ASN A 35 27.06 0.01 0.61
CA ASN A 35 27.68 0.51 1.85
C ASN A 35 26.71 1.32 2.73
N GLY A 36 25.47 1.55 2.28
CA GLY A 36 24.50 2.37 3.02
C GLY A 36 24.14 1.80 4.38
N GLY A 37 24.07 0.47 4.49
CA GLY A 37 23.83 -0.22 5.76
C GLY A 37 24.86 0.12 6.83
N GLN A 38 26.13 0.35 6.46
CA GLN A 38 27.20 0.70 7.41
C GLN A 38 26.96 2.06 8.06
N THR A 39 26.45 3.04 7.30
CA THR A 39 26.10 4.37 7.81
C THR A 39 24.98 4.28 8.85
N PHE A 40 23.94 3.48 8.60
CA PHE A 40 22.85 3.32 9.57
C PHE A 40 23.27 2.47 10.77
N ALA A 41 24.08 1.45 10.55
CA ALA A 41 24.62 0.61 11.62
C ALA A 41 25.47 1.43 12.60
N SER A 42 26.31 2.35 12.10
CA SER A 42 27.11 3.22 12.96
C SER A 42 26.26 4.23 13.74
N LEU A 43 25.20 4.77 13.12
CA LEU A 43 24.27 5.70 13.77
C LEU A 43 23.47 5.04 14.90
N PHE A 44 23.03 3.80 14.73
CA PHE A 44 22.19 3.08 15.69
C PHE A 44 22.96 2.09 16.58
N GLY A 45 24.28 1.98 16.42
CA GLY A 45 25.10 1.02 17.15
C GLY A 45 24.76 -0.45 16.85
N TRP A 46 24.26 -0.74 15.65
CA TRP A 46 23.88 -2.08 15.25
C TRP A 46 25.07 -2.85 14.67
N THR A 47 25.12 -4.15 14.96
CA THR A 47 26.04 -5.08 14.32
C THR A 47 25.40 -5.65 13.07
N LEU A 48 25.99 -5.38 11.91
CA LEU A 48 25.52 -5.96 10.66
C LEU A 48 25.92 -7.44 10.55
N PRO A 49 25.09 -8.27 9.91
CA PRO A 49 25.44 -9.64 9.58
C PRO A 49 26.71 -9.72 8.72
N ALA A 50 27.52 -10.76 8.92
CA ALA A 50 28.78 -10.95 8.19
C ALA A 50 28.59 -11.22 6.69
N GLN A 51 27.42 -11.73 6.29
CA GLN A 51 27.02 -11.97 4.91
C GLN A 51 25.67 -11.31 4.66
N THR A 52 25.43 -10.89 3.42
CA THR A 52 24.15 -10.33 3.00
C THR A 52 23.03 -11.36 3.18
N PRO A 53 22.08 -11.14 4.10
CA PRO A 53 21.00 -12.07 4.34
C PRO A 53 20.04 -12.18 3.15
N THR A 54 19.53 -13.38 2.90
CA THR A 54 18.56 -13.65 1.82
C THR A 54 17.25 -12.85 1.98
N ARG A 55 16.88 -12.46 3.20
CA ARG A 55 15.70 -11.62 3.46
C ARG A 55 15.77 -10.23 2.83
N TYR A 56 16.96 -9.69 2.57
CA TYR A 56 17.09 -8.42 1.85
C TYR A 56 16.53 -8.53 0.43
N GLY A 57 16.71 -9.70 -0.20
CA GLY A 57 16.13 -10.02 -1.50
C GLY A 57 14.59 -10.07 -1.45
N VAL A 58 14.01 -10.53 -0.34
CA VAL A 58 12.55 -10.56 -0.16
C VAL A 58 11.98 -9.14 -0.04
N ILE A 59 12.61 -8.27 0.77
CA ILE A 59 12.21 -6.85 0.89
C ILE A 59 12.32 -6.14 -0.47
N LEU A 60 13.41 -6.36 -1.21
CA LEU A 60 13.56 -5.78 -2.54
C LEU A 60 12.50 -6.32 -3.53
N ALA A 61 12.20 -7.61 -3.48
CA ALA A 61 11.15 -8.20 -4.31
C ALA A 61 9.77 -7.59 -3.99
N PHE A 62 9.45 -7.38 -2.71
CA PHE A 62 8.24 -6.68 -2.31
C PHE A 62 8.23 -5.26 -2.91
N ASN A 63 9.32 -4.50 -2.80
CA ASN A 63 9.41 -3.14 -3.36
C ASN A 63 9.11 -3.10 -4.86
N ILE A 64 9.69 -4.05 -5.63
CA ILE A 64 9.46 -4.16 -7.07
C ILE A 64 7.99 -4.47 -7.36
N VAL A 65 7.36 -5.39 -6.62
CA VAL A 65 5.94 -5.71 -6.80
C VAL A 65 5.05 -4.52 -6.48
N ILE A 66 5.35 -3.77 -5.41
CA ILE A 66 4.58 -2.56 -5.06
C ILE A 66 4.71 -1.48 -6.14
N LEU A 67 5.93 -1.25 -6.67
CA LEU A 67 6.15 -0.32 -7.80
C LEU A 67 5.32 -0.72 -9.02
N LEU A 68 5.34 -2.00 -9.41
CA LEU A 68 4.58 -2.50 -10.54
C LEU A 68 3.07 -2.33 -10.32
N ARG A 69 2.58 -2.64 -9.12
CA ARG A 69 1.17 -2.46 -8.74
C ARG A 69 0.79 -0.99 -8.78
N MET A 70 1.64 -0.10 -8.28
CA MET A 70 1.40 1.34 -8.31
C MET A 70 1.39 1.88 -9.74
N GLY A 71 2.32 1.43 -10.58
CA GLY A 71 2.29 1.70 -12.01
C GLY A 71 0.97 1.26 -12.65
N PHE A 72 0.53 0.03 -12.39
CA PHE A 72 -0.76 -0.46 -12.88
C PHE A 72 -1.94 0.42 -12.40
N MET A 73 -1.99 0.75 -11.11
CA MET A 73 -3.04 1.61 -10.57
C MET A 73 -3.06 2.99 -11.22
N MET A 74 -1.90 3.66 -11.27
CA MET A 74 -1.79 5.01 -11.78
C MET A 74 -2.07 5.11 -13.27
N PHE A 75 -1.51 4.21 -14.08
CA PHE A 75 -1.59 4.30 -15.53
C PHE A 75 -2.85 3.65 -16.11
N TYR A 76 -3.39 2.61 -15.48
CA TYR A 76 -4.55 1.88 -16.01
C TYR A 76 -5.86 2.16 -15.26
N LEU A 77 -5.87 2.04 -13.92
CA LEU A 77 -7.12 2.09 -13.16
C LEU A 77 -7.56 3.53 -12.81
N MET A 78 -6.61 4.42 -12.55
CA MET A 78 -6.87 5.78 -12.09
C MET A 78 -7.16 6.75 -13.25
N LYS A 79 -8.38 7.30 -13.25
CA LYS A 79 -8.89 8.24 -14.28
C LYS A 79 -9.10 9.67 -13.79
N ARG A 80 -8.79 9.96 -12.51
CA ARG A 80 -8.90 11.30 -11.93
C ARG A 80 -7.67 12.15 -12.23
N THR A 81 -7.83 13.46 -12.23
CA THR A 81 -6.71 14.41 -12.18
C THR A 81 -5.90 14.20 -10.90
N LEU A 82 -4.59 14.10 -11.06
CA LEU A 82 -3.65 14.14 -9.95
C LEU A 82 -3.14 15.59 -9.77
N PRO A 83 -3.38 16.23 -8.63
CA PRO A 83 -2.77 17.50 -8.30
C PRO A 83 -1.27 17.31 -8.06
N TRP A 84 -0.48 18.37 -8.29
CA TRP A 84 0.97 18.32 -8.10
C TRP A 84 1.37 18.04 -6.64
N SER A 85 0.57 18.46 -5.66
CA SER A 85 0.80 18.15 -4.25
C SER A 85 0.76 16.63 -3.98
N GLU A 86 -0.14 15.90 -4.63
CA GLU A 86 -0.20 14.44 -4.53
C GLU A 86 1.02 13.77 -5.18
N ALA A 87 1.56 14.37 -6.25
CA ALA A 87 2.75 13.84 -6.92
C ALA A 87 4.00 13.80 -6.02
N PHE A 88 4.05 14.62 -4.97
CA PHE A 88 5.14 14.61 -3.99
C PHE A 88 4.76 13.90 -2.69
N THR A 89 3.51 14.04 -2.23
CA THR A 89 3.08 13.46 -0.95
C THR A 89 2.87 11.94 -1.03
N VAL A 90 2.38 11.40 -2.15
CA VAL A 90 2.18 9.96 -2.32
C VAL A 90 3.51 9.19 -2.25
N PRO A 91 4.54 9.51 -3.06
CA PRO A 91 5.86 8.84 -2.93
C PRO A 91 6.48 8.99 -1.54
N SER A 92 6.24 10.12 -0.86
CA SER A 92 6.76 10.33 0.50
C SER A 92 6.20 9.31 1.49
N ALA A 93 4.94 8.89 1.34
CA ALA A 93 4.38 7.80 2.14
C ALA A 93 5.06 6.45 1.81
N PHE A 94 5.38 6.20 0.53
CA PHE A 94 6.11 4.99 0.11
C PHE A 94 7.55 4.94 0.62
N ALA A 95 8.18 6.09 0.89
CA ALA A 95 9.52 6.14 1.49
C ALA A 95 9.57 5.39 2.83
N ILE A 96 8.49 5.48 3.63
CA ILE A 96 8.39 4.74 4.92
C ILE A 96 8.48 3.23 4.68
N TYR A 97 7.88 2.73 3.61
CA TYR A 97 7.90 1.30 3.30
C TYR A 97 9.22 0.88 2.64
N TYR A 98 9.61 1.54 1.56
CA TYR A 98 10.79 1.18 0.78
C TYR A 98 12.10 1.38 1.54
N VAL A 99 12.24 2.50 2.25
CA VAL A 99 13.46 2.86 2.98
C VAL A 99 13.36 2.39 4.43
N GLY A 100 12.21 2.59 5.09
CA GLY A 100 12.05 2.22 6.49
C GLY A 100 12.25 0.72 6.73
N PHE A 101 11.62 -0.16 5.93
CA PHE A 101 11.85 -1.60 6.09
C PHE A 101 13.24 -2.06 5.61
N ALA A 102 13.85 -1.35 4.66
CA ALA A 102 15.24 -1.60 4.26
C ALA A 102 16.25 -1.29 5.36
N ILE A 103 15.97 -0.29 6.21
CA ILE A 103 16.77 -0.01 7.41
C ILE A 103 16.45 -1.04 8.49
N LEU A 104 15.17 -1.29 8.77
CA LEU A 104 14.75 -2.17 9.88
C LEU A 104 15.14 -3.64 9.68
N VAL A 105 15.38 -4.08 8.44
CA VAL A 105 15.85 -5.44 8.17
C VAL A 105 17.37 -5.61 8.41
N LEU A 106 18.15 -4.52 8.44
CA LEU A 106 19.62 -4.56 8.55
C LEU A 106 20.19 -5.41 9.71
N PRO A 107 19.67 -5.34 10.95
CA PRO A 107 20.24 -6.13 12.05
C PRO A 107 19.84 -7.61 11.98
N ASN A 108 18.92 -7.99 11.09
CA ASN A 108 18.39 -9.35 11.02
C ASN A 108 19.20 -10.23 10.07
N GLY A 109 20.21 -10.89 10.64
CA GLY A 109 21.06 -11.86 9.93
C GLY A 109 20.51 -13.28 9.83
N ALA A 110 19.32 -13.55 10.37
CA ALA A 110 18.78 -14.91 10.40
C ALA A 110 18.40 -15.40 9.00
N PRO A 111 18.62 -16.70 8.70
CA PRO A 111 18.12 -17.31 7.47
C PRO A 111 16.60 -17.23 7.40
N LEU A 112 16.03 -17.42 6.21
CA LEU A 112 14.58 -17.44 6.04
C LEU A 112 13.97 -18.59 6.84
N GLY A 113 12.98 -18.25 7.67
CA GLY A 113 12.22 -19.20 8.47
C GLY A 113 10.77 -19.31 8.03
N PRO A 114 9.97 -20.15 8.70
CA PRO A 114 8.53 -20.32 8.42
C PRO A 114 7.74 -19.00 8.43
N VAL A 115 8.11 -18.06 9.32
CA VAL A 115 7.49 -16.74 9.41
C VAL A 115 7.69 -15.93 8.14
N ASP A 116 8.87 -16.01 7.51
CA ASP A 116 9.15 -15.28 6.27
C ASP A 116 8.31 -15.83 5.10
N PHE A 117 8.15 -17.15 4.99
CA PHE A 117 7.28 -17.76 3.96
C PHE A 117 5.81 -17.43 4.18
N PHE A 118 5.34 -17.43 5.43
CA PHE A 118 4.00 -16.97 5.77
C PHE A 118 3.80 -15.49 5.40
N ALA A 119 4.79 -14.64 5.68
CA ALA A 119 4.76 -13.23 5.32
C ALA A 119 4.71 -13.02 3.80
N ILE A 120 5.46 -13.81 3.00
CA ILE A 120 5.36 -13.77 1.53
C ILE A 120 3.95 -14.12 1.06
N GLY A 121 3.31 -15.12 1.67
CA GLY A 121 1.90 -15.46 1.41
C GLY A 121 0.95 -14.31 1.76
N LEU A 122 1.13 -13.67 2.91
CA LEU A 122 0.36 -12.48 3.32
C LEU A 122 0.58 -11.31 2.36
N PHE A 123 1.81 -11.07 1.94
CA PHE A 123 2.14 -10.01 0.98
C PHE A 123 1.38 -10.19 -0.33
N ALA A 124 1.39 -11.41 -0.87
CA ALA A 124 0.64 -11.76 -2.07
C ALA A 124 -0.87 -11.58 -1.87
N LEU A 125 -1.42 -12.06 -0.74
CA LEU A 125 -2.83 -11.90 -0.41
C LEU A 125 -3.23 -10.42 -0.32
N GLY A 126 -2.46 -9.58 0.39
CA GLY A 126 -2.72 -8.15 0.51
C GLY A 126 -2.70 -7.44 -0.84
N CYS A 127 -1.74 -7.78 -1.70
CA CYS A 127 -1.66 -7.27 -3.07
C CYS A 127 -2.87 -7.70 -3.93
N ILE A 128 -3.31 -8.95 -3.80
CA ILE A 128 -4.49 -9.47 -4.49
C ILE A 128 -5.75 -8.75 -4.03
N LEU A 129 -5.97 -8.63 -2.71
CA LEU A 129 -7.14 -7.95 -2.16
C LEU A 129 -7.25 -6.52 -2.66
N ASN A 130 -6.14 -5.76 -2.64
CA ASN A 130 -6.09 -4.39 -3.13
C ASN A 130 -6.32 -4.27 -4.64
N THR A 131 -5.60 -5.06 -5.44
CA THR A 131 -5.64 -4.92 -6.90
C THR A 131 -6.94 -5.44 -7.49
N MET A 132 -7.40 -6.60 -7.02
CA MET A 132 -8.61 -7.24 -7.55
C MET A 132 -9.87 -6.48 -7.18
N SER A 133 -9.96 -5.89 -5.98
CA SER A 133 -11.13 -5.10 -5.61
C SER A 133 -11.26 -3.87 -6.51
N GLU A 134 -10.15 -3.19 -6.79
CA GLU A 134 -10.14 -2.04 -7.69
C GLU A 134 -10.45 -2.43 -9.13
N LEU A 135 -9.96 -3.58 -9.60
CA LEU A 135 -10.29 -4.08 -10.94
C LEU A 135 -11.77 -4.42 -11.07
N GLN A 136 -12.34 -5.13 -10.08
CA GLN A 136 -13.78 -5.41 -10.01
C GLN A 136 -14.61 -4.13 -10.07
N ARG A 137 -14.24 -3.12 -9.29
CA ARG A 137 -14.88 -1.80 -9.28
C ARG A 137 -14.71 -1.05 -10.60
N HIS A 138 -13.55 -1.16 -11.23
CA HIS A 138 -13.26 -0.56 -12.53
C HIS A 138 -14.12 -1.16 -13.64
N ILE A 139 -14.25 -2.49 -13.67
CA ILE A 139 -15.09 -3.22 -14.64
C ILE A 139 -16.54 -2.79 -14.48
N PHE A 140 -17.06 -2.77 -13.25
CA PHE A 140 -18.42 -2.30 -12.97
C PHE A 140 -18.66 -0.87 -13.47
N LYS A 141 -17.73 0.05 -13.19
CA LYS A 141 -17.84 1.46 -13.60
C LYS A 141 -17.63 1.71 -15.10
N LYS A 142 -17.13 0.72 -15.85
CA LYS A 142 -16.94 0.83 -17.30
C LYS A 142 -18.25 0.67 -18.07
N ASP A 143 -19.22 -0.06 -17.50
CA ASP A 143 -20.54 -0.23 -18.08
C ASP A 143 -21.38 1.06 -17.94
N PRO A 144 -21.85 1.66 -19.06
CA PRO A 144 -22.73 2.82 -19.02
C PRO A 144 -24.02 2.62 -18.21
N ALA A 145 -24.55 1.39 -18.13
CA ALA A 145 -25.74 1.07 -17.35
C ALA A 145 -25.53 1.21 -15.83
N ASN A 146 -24.27 1.29 -15.38
CA ASN A 146 -23.88 1.46 -13.98
C ASN A 146 -23.51 2.92 -13.64
N LYS A 147 -23.68 3.86 -14.56
CA LYS A 147 -23.39 5.28 -14.31
C LYS A 147 -24.24 5.78 -13.14
N GLY A 148 -23.56 6.35 -12.14
CA GLY A 148 -24.21 6.87 -10.93
C GLY A 148 -24.56 5.81 -9.88
N LYS A 149 -24.34 4.51 -10.14
CA LYS A 149 -24.60 3.44 -9.16
C LYS A 149 -23.40 3.20 -8.24
N LEU A 150 -23.68 2.82 -7.00
CA LEU A 150 -22.67 2.39 -6.03
C LEU A 150 -22.28 0.93 -6.30
N TYR A 151 -20.98 0.64 -6.29
CA TYR A 151 -20.49 -0.73 -6.39
C TYR A 151 -20.40 -1.36 -5.00
N THR A 152 -21.10 -2.48 -4.78
CA THR A 152 -21.16 -3.19 -3.49
C THR A 152 -20.90 -4.71 -3.62
N GLY A 153 -20.50 -5.17 -4.80
CA GLY A 153 -20.28 -6.59 -5.10
C GLY A 153 -18.82 -7.03 -4.97
N GLY A 154 -18.56 -8.31 -5.27
CA GLY A 154 -17.20 -8.85 -5.27
C GLY A 154 -16.54 -8.77 -3.90
N LEU A 155 -15.27 -8.38 -3.85
CA LEU A 155 -14.51 -8.23 -2.61
C LEU A 155 -15.09 -7.14 -1.69
N PHE A 156 -15.74 -6.13 -2.28
CA PHE A 156 -16.39 -5.05 -1.53
C PHE A 156 -17.58 -5.57 -0.72
N ALA A 157 -18.21 -6.68 -1.08
CA ALA A 157 -19.29 -7.27 -0.28
C ALA A 157 -18.83 -7.74 1.12
N TYR A 158 -17.54 -8.06 1.27
CA TYR A 158 -16.95 -8.53 2.53
C TYR A 158 -16.40 -7.40 3.42
N SER A 159 -15.94 -6.32 2.80
CA SER A 159 -15.46 -5.11 3.49
C SER A 159 -15.57 -3.90 2.56
N MET A 160 -16.12 -2.80 3.06
CA MET A 160 -16.34 -1.57 2.29
C MET A 160 -15.05 -0.92 1.79
N HIS A 161 -13.96 -1.16 2.51
CA HIS A 161 -12.62 -0.66 2.22
C HIS A 161 -11.61 -1.81 2.16
N ILE A 162 -11.99 -2.92 1.51
CA ILE A 162 -11.16 -4.13 1.38
C ILE A 162 -9.78 -3.84 0.76
N ASN A 163 -9.67 -2.80 -0.08
CA ASN A 163 -8.40 -2.36 -0.65
C ASN A 163 -7.45 -1.80 0.42
N PHE A 164 -7.97 -1.03 1.39
CA PHE A 164 -7.19 -0.53 2.52
C PHE A 164 -6.78 -1.65 3.47
N PHE A 165 -7.65 -2.65 3.66
CA PHE A 165 -7.27 -3.86 4.40
C PHE A 165 -6.15 -4.62 3.69
N GLY A 166 -6.25 -4.78 2.37
CA GLY A 166 -5.16 -5.32 1.56
C GLY A 166 -3.85 -4.56 1.76
N ASP A 167 -3.93 -3.22 1.85
CA ASP A 167 -2.77 -2.36 2.15
C ASP A 167 -2.13 -2.64 3.51
N ILE A 168 -2.94 -2.77 4.56
CA ILE A 168 -2.46 -3.13 5.89
C ILE A 168 -1.79 -4.51 5.87
N VAL A 169 -2.38 -5.49 5.17
CA VAL A 169 -1.89 -6.88 5.12
C VAL A 169 -0.52 -6.96 4.44
N TRP A 170 -0.32 -6.30 3.28
CA TRP A 170 0.98 -6.37 2.62
C TRP A 170 2.05 -5.55 3.35
N VAL A 171 1.69 -4.47 4.07
CA VAL A 171 2.63 -3.74 4.95
C VAL A 171 2.99 -4.56 6.19
N ALA A 172 2.04 -5.31 6.77
CA ALA A 172 2.32 -6.22 7.87
C ALA A 172 3.30 -7.34 7.45
N ALA A 173 3.22 -7.81 6.21
CA ALA A 173 4.19 -8.76 5.67
C ALA A 173 5.62 -8.21 5.63
N TYR A 174 5.81 -6.93 5.27
CA TYR A 174 7.13 -6.29 5.38
C TYR A 174 7.65 -6.32 6.82
N ALA A 175 6.81 -6.02 7.81
CA ALA A 175 7.21 -6.03 9.22
C ALA A 175 7.66 -7.41 9.69
N LEU A 176 6.96 -8.46 9.26
CA LEU A 176 7.32 -9.85 9.56
C LEU A 176 8.67 -10.24 8.93
N VAL A 177 8.90 -9.88 7.66
CA VAL A 177 10.18 -10.13 6.97
C VAL A 177 11.32 -9.26 7.52
N ALA A 178 11.05 -8.04 7.98
CA ALA A 178 12.06 -7.24 8.66
C ALA A 178 12.48 -7.91 9.98
N GLY A 179 11.52 -8.50 10.70
CA GLY A 179 11.76 -9.19 11.97
C GLY A 179 12.24 -8.27 13.09
N HIS A 180 12.00 -6.97 12.95
CA HIS A 180 12.37 -5.95 13.94
C HIS A 180 11.10 -5.42 14.62
N TRP A 181 11.10 -5.34 15.95
CA TRP A 181 9.92 -4.96 16.74
C TRP A 181 9.35 -3.58 16.35
N LEU A 182 10.21 -2.59 16.07
CA LEU A 182 9.78 -1.28 15.53
C LEU A 182 9.04 -1.38 14.19
N GLY A 183 9.29 -2.42 13.40
CA GLY A 183 8.60 -2.64 12.12
C GLY A 183 7.10 -2.84 12.29
N ALA A 184 6.63 -3.36 13.44
CA ALA A 184 5.22 -3.54 13.73
C ALA A 184 4.47 -2.21 13.90
N ALA A 185 5.17 -1.11 14.24
CA ALA A 185 4.54 0.20 14.39
C ALA A 185 4.01 0.76 13.06
N ILE A 186 4.64 0.41 11.93
CA ILE A 186 4.28 0.91 10.60
C ILE A 186 2.87 0.44 10.15
N PRO A 187 2.54 -0.87 10.13
CA PRO A 187 1.19 -1.32 9.78
C PRO A 187 0.13 -0.87 10.80
N VAL A 188 0.49 -0.70 12.09
CA VAL A 188 -0.42 -0.16 13.11
C VAL A 188 -0.74 1.31 12.83
N MET A 189 0.26 2.12 12.53
CA MET A 189 0.07 3.52 12.12
C MET A 189 -0.78 3.61 10.85
N LEU A 190 -0.54 2.74 9.87
CA LEU A 190 -1.34 2.69 8.64
C LEU A 190 -2.80 2.30 8.93
N PHE A 191 -3.03 1.32 9.80
CA PHE A 191 -4.38 0.97 10.25
C PHE A 191 -5.07 2.17 10.90
N CYS A 192 -4.41 2.88 11.82
CA CYS A 192 -4.99 4.06 12.45
C CYS A 192 -5.31 5.16 11.42
N LEU A 193 -4.39 5.42 10.49
CA LEU A 193 -4.60 6.40 9.43
C LEU A 193 -5.79 6.03 8.54
N PHE A 194 -5.99 4.75 8.23
CA PHE A 194 -7.17 4.32 7.48
C PHE A 194 -8.44 4.36 8.33
N ALA A 195 -8.46 3.72 9.48
CA ALA A 195 -9.64 3.58 10.32
C ALA A 195 -10.20 4.91 10.83
N PHE A 196 -9.33 5.87 11.16
CA PHE A 196 -9.75 7.12 11.83
C PHE A 196 -9.72 8.36 10.93
N TYR A 197 -9.08 8.29 9.75
CA TYR A 197 -8.98 9.45 8.85
C TYR A 197 -9.54 9.15 7.46
N ASN A 198 -8.96 8.18 6.73
CA ASN A 198 -9.36 7.94 5.34
C ASN A 198 -10.74 7.30 5.20
N VAL A 199 -11.06 6.31 6.04
CA VAL A 199 -12.37 5.62 6.01
C VAL A 199 -13.51 6.59 6.34
N PRO A 200 -13.48 7.37 7.44
CA PRO A 200 -14.54 8.35 7.71
C PRO A 200 -14.72 9.36 6.59
N MET A 201 -13.61 9.94 6.09
CA MET A 201 -13.66 10.91 4.98
C MET A 201 -14.27 10.32 3.71
N LEU A 202 -13.97 9.05 3.39
CA LEU A 202 -14.53 8.38 2.23
C LEU A 202 -15.99 7.97 2.43
N ASP A 203 -16.36 7.53 3.63
CA ASP A 203 -17.74 7.21 3.99
C ASP A 203 -18.64 8.44 3.86
N ASP A 204 -18.18 9.60 4.34
CA ASP A 204 -18.92 10.87 4.21
C ASP A 204 -19.11 11.24 2.73
N TYR A 205 -18.05 11.13 1.93
CA TYR A 205 -18.14 11.34 0.49
C TYR A 205 -19.12 10.38 -0.20
N LEU A 206 -19.12 9.10 0.19
CA LEU A 206 -20.04 8.10 -0.37
C LEU A 206 -21.48 8.36 0.06
N ARG A 207 -21.70 8.79 1.30
CA ARG A 207 -23.02 9.17 1.82
C ARG A 207 -23.60 10.34 1.05
N ASP A 208 -22.81 11.39 0.84
CA ASP A 208 -23.22 12.57 0.05
C ASP A 208 -23.53 12.21 -1.41
N ARG A 209 -22.77 11.28 -2.00
CA ARG A 209 -22.89 10.93 -3.41
C ARG A 209 -24.01 9.93 -3.71
N TYR A 210 -24.23 8.96 -2.83
CA TYR A 210 -25.09 7.80 -3.10
C TYR A 210 -26.29 7.68 -2.15
N GLY A 211 -26.37 8.49 -1.10
CA GLY A 211 -27.53 8.57 -0.20
C GLY A 211 -27.94 7.20 0.36
N ASP A 212 -29.20 6.85 0.20
CA ASP A 212 -29.79 5.61 0.74
C ASP A 212 -29.07 4.34 0.26
N ALA A 213 -28.54 4.32 -0.96
CA ALA A 213 -27.81 3.16 -1.46
C ALA A 213 -26.51 2.89 -0.67
N PHE A 214 -25.85 3.95 -0.17
CA PHE A 214 -24.70 3.80 0.73
C PHE A 214 -25.13 3.43 2.14
N LYS A 215 -26.24 3.98 2.63
CA LYS A 215 -26.82 3.63 3.94
C LYS A 215 -27.16 2.13 4.03
N ASP A 216 -27.79 1.58 3.00
CA ASP A 216 -28.11 0.14 2.91
C ASP A 216 -26.86 -0.74 2.82
N TYR A 217 -25.78 -0.20 2.26
CA TYR A 217 -24.50 -0.91 2.17
C TYR A 217 -23.74 -0.89 3.50
N GLU A 218 -23.66 0.27 4.16
CA GLU A 218 -23.07 0.45 5.49
C GLU A 218 -23.78 -0.43 6.54
N ALA A 219 -25.10 -0.62 6.41
CA ALA A 219 -25.88 -1.46 7.32
C ALA A 219 -25.54 -2.96 7.24
N ARG A 220 -25.02 -3.46 6.11
CA ARG A 220 -24.81 -4.89 5.86
C ARG A 220 -23.35 -5.31 5.70
N THR A 221 -22.43 -4.36 5.54
CA THR A 221 -21.01 -4.64 5.26
C THR A 221 -20.10 -3.88 6.21
N LYS A 222 -19.10 -4.59 6.76
CA LYS A 222 -18.08 -4.03 7.67
C LYS A 222 -17.15 -3.05 6.93
N LYS A 223 -16.57 -2.10 7.64
CA LYS A 223 -15.84 -0.97 7.04
C LYS A 223 -14.51 -1.40 6.46
N LEU A 224 -13.63 -1.99 7.26
CA LEU A 224 -12.22 -2.18 6.94
C LEU A 224 -11.79 -3.65 7.07
N ILE A 225 -11.91 -4.25 8.25
CA ILE A 225 -11.50 -5.63 8.49
C ILE A 225 -12.71 -6.55 8.22
N PRO A 226 -12.63 -7.48 7.24
CA PRO A 226 -13.72 -8.38 6.92
C PRO A 226 -14.26 -9.07 8.16
N PHE A 227 -15.59 -9.04 8.32
CA PHE A 227 -16.33 -9.67 9.43
C PHE A 227 -16.10 -9.09 10.83
N ILE A 228 -15.15 -8.15 11.03
CA ILE A 228 -14.79 -7.61 12.34
C ILE A 228 -15.20 -6.14 12.47
N TYR A 229 -14.59 -5.26 11.66
CA TYR A 229 -14.70 -3.81 11.77
C TYR A 229 -14.98 -3.18 10.42
#